data_AF-A0A553KKI0-F1
#
_entry.id   AF-A0A553KKI0-F1
#
_cell.length_a   1.000
_cell.length_b   1.000
_cell.length_c   1.000
_cell.angle_alpha   90.00
_cell.angle_beta   90.00
_cell.angle_gamma   90.00
#
_symmetry.space_group_name_H-M   'P 1'
#
loop_
_entity.id
_entity.type
_entity.pdbx_description
1 polymer ?
#
loop_
_entity_poly.entity_id
_entity_poly.type
_entity_poly.pdbx_seq_one_letter_code
_entity_poly.pdbx_strand_id
1 'polypeptide(L)'
;MNNRVRHYVVTRDINPKNQAGCSPLALMGPLGCPLIFPRQPSAPQSPTLLRGETFQYTAIADGVRNVYTSGDAVPQFSTSGILDPGTFTFASLFINGILQPPHSYVIQPGTLILSDVPVQGAPIIIQFVRIISQ
;
A
#
# COMPACT_ATOMS: atom_id res chain seq x y z
N MET A 1 -2.89 15.70 -15.07
CA MET A 1 -2.04 15.79 -13.85
C MET A 1 -0.88 14.81 -13.96
N ASN A 2 0.33 15.19 -13.56
CA ASN A 2 1.50 14.29 -13.55
C ASN A 2 1.47 13.34 -12.35
N ASN A 3 2.04 12.15 -12.51
CA ASN A 3 2.20 11.19 -11.42
C ASN A 3 3.10 11.77 -10.32
N ARG A 4 2.73 11.56 -9.06
CA ARG A 4 3.50 12.03 -7.91
C ARG A 4 4.43 10.93 -7.42
N VAL A 5 5.73 11.22 -7.35
CA VAL A 5 6.70 10.34 -6.70
C VAL A 5 6.60 10.55 -5.19
N ARG A 6 6.51 9.45 -4.44
CA ARG A 6 6.50 9.45 -2.97
C ARG A 6 7.56 8.49 -2.46
N HIS A 7 8.09 8.77 -1.27
CA HIS A 7 8.95 7.84 -0.56
C HIS A 7 8.12 7.12 0.51
N TYR A 8 8.26 5.80 0.57
CA TYR A 8 7.57 4.92 1.51
C TYR A 8 8.59 4.36 2.50
N VAL A 9 8.27 4.39 3.79
CA VAL A 9 9.13 3.85 4.84
C VAL A 9 8.66 2.45 5.19
N VAL A 10 9.55 1.46 5.12
CA VAL A 10 9.27 0.10 5.57
C VAL A 10 10.02 -0.18 6.87
N THR A 11 9.28 -0.44 7.93
CA THR A 11 9.79 -0.94 9.20
C THR A 11 9.57 -2.45 9.26
N ARG A 12 10.62 -3.23 9.55
CA ARG A 12 10.44 -4.64 9.90
C ARG A 12 9.81 -4.70 11.30
N ASP A 13 8.76 -5.50 11.48
CA ASP A 13 8.07 -5.64 12.77
C ASP A 13 9.07 -6.02 13.88
N ILE A 14 9.24 -5.11 14.84
CA ILE A 14 9.99 -5.37 16.06
C ILE A 14 8.95 -5.79 17.10
N ASN A 15 8.93 -7.06 17.50
CA ASN A 15 8.04 -7.57 18.55
C ASN A 15 8.23 -6.75 19.85
N PRO A 16 7.19 -6.06 20.37
CA PRO A 16 7.36 -4.96 21.33
C PRO A 16 7.58 -5.38 22.80
N LYS A 17 7.96 -6.63 23.10
CA LYS A 17 7.97 -7.10 24.50
C LYS A 17 9.20 -6.76 25.37
N ASN A 18 10.25 -6.12 24.89
CA ASN A 18 11.43 -5.87 25.73
C ASN A 18 11.94 -4.41 25.63
N GLN A 19 11.42 -3.53 26.49
CA GLN A 19 12.09 -2.28 26.84
C GLN A 19 12.04 -2.05 28.35
N ALA A 20 13.16 -2.30 29.03
CA ALA A 20 13.49 -1.69 30.31
C ALA A 20 15.02 -1.72 30.54
N GLY A 21 15.62 -0.53 30.72
CA GLY A 21 16.66 -0.27 31.74
C GLY A 21 18.12 -0.72 31.54
N CYS A 22 18.96 0.23 31.14
CA CYS A 22 20.31 0.61 31.66
C CYS A 22 21.26 -0.41 32.36
N SER A 23 22.47 -0.66 31.82
CA SER A 23 23.78 -0.32 32.46
C SER A 23 25.03 -0.91 31.76
N PRO A 24 26.24 -0.35 32.00
CA PRO A 24 27.48 -0.66 31.31
C PRO A 24 28.38 -1.63 32.11
N LEU A 25 28.68 -2.81 31.56
CA LEU A 25 29.94 -3.55 31.77
C LEU A 25 29.90 -4.82 30.93
N ALA A 26 30.67 -4.84 29.85
CA ALA A 26 30.80 -6.00 28.97
C ALA A 26 31.67 -7.07 29.65
N LEU A 27 31.04 -8.11 30.21
CA LEU A 27 31.71 -9.37 30.54
C LEU A 27 31.65 -10.27 29.30
N MET A 28 32.80 -10.55 28.68
CA MET A 28 32.90 -11.51 27.57
C MET A 28 32.67 -12.93 28.11
N GLY A 29 31.63 -13.61 27.66
CA GLY A 29 31.35 -15.01 28.02
C GLY A 29 32.29 -16.00 27.32
N PRO A 30 32.54 -17.19 27.90
CA PRO A 30 33.43 -18.19 27.32
C PRO A 30 32.88 -18.79 26.01
N LEU A 31 33.79 -19.17 25.12
CA LEU A 31 33.51 -19.81 23.82
C LEU A 31 32.97 -21.23 24.02
N GLY A 32 31.64 -21.33 24.16
CA GLY A 32 30.93 -22.61 24.15
C GLY A 32 29.46 -22.42 24.48
N CYS A 33 28.59 -22.86 23.57
CA CYS A 33 27.11 -22.84 23.64
C CYS A 33 26.43 -21.50 23.22
N PRO A 34 26.03 -21.34 21.94
CA PRO A 34 25.33 -20.15 21.45
C PRO A 34 23.85 -20.04 21.89
N LEU A 35 23.34 -21.00 22.67
CA LEU A 35 21.93 -21.06 23.09
C LEU A 35 21.64 -20.52 24.51
N ILE A 36 22.66 -20.12 25.27
CA ILE A 36 22.48 -19.64 26.66
C ILE A 36 22.77 -18.13 26.79
N PHE A 37 23.51 -17.54 25.84
CA PHE A 37 23.73 -16.09 25.83
C PHE A 37 22.55 -15.37 25.15
N PRO A 38 22.04 -14.27 25.70
CA PRO A 38 21.04 -13.46 25.01
C PRO A 38 21.60 -13.05 23.66
N ARG A 39 20.85 -13.34 22.59
CA ARG A 39 21.15 -12.91 21.22
C ARG A 39 21.50 -11.42 21.27
N GLN A 40 22.74 -11.08 20.90
CA GLN A 40 23.21 -9.70 20.90
C GLN A 40 22.17 -8.84 20.15
N PRO A 41 21.72 -7.70 20.71
CA PRO A 41 20.72 -6.87 20.05
C PRO A 41 21.25 -6.54 18.65
N SER A 42 20.62 -7.07 17.61
CA SER A 42 20.91 -6.64 16.26
C SER A 42 20.69 -5.13 16.24
N ALA A 43 21.70 -4.37 15.81
CA ALA A 43 21.64 -2.92 15.75
C ALA A 43 20.28 -2.46 15.19
N PRO A 44 19.70 -1.36 15.70
CA PRO A 44 18.43 -0.86 15.19
C PRO A 44 18.53 -0.74 13.68
N GLN A 45 17.80 -1.60 12.96
CA GLN A 45 17.81 -1.57 11.52
C GLN A 45 17.12 -0.27 11.12
N SER A 46 17.87 0.65 10.51
CA SER A 46 17.30 1.91 10.04
C SER A 46 16.18 1.60 9.05
N PRO A 47 15.04 2.31 9.15
CA PRO A 47 13.94 2.13 8.21
C PRO A 47 14.46 2.29 6.79
N THR A 48 14.17 1.31 5.92
CA THR A 48 14.56 1.41 4.51
C THR A 48 13.55 2.29 3.79
N LEU A 49 14.05 3.31 3.08
CA LEU A 49 13.24 4.20 2.27
C LEU A 49 13.09 3.61 0.87
N LEU A 50 11.86 3.28 0.48
CA LEU A 50 11.53 2.79 -0.85
C LEU A 50 10.95 3.92 -1.70
N ARG A 51 11.36 3.99 -2.96
CA ARG A 51 10.74 4.89 -3.93
C ARG A 51 9.41 4.30 -4.37
N GLY A 52 8.39 5.13 -4.53
CA GLY A 52 7.13 4.70 -5.13
C GLY A 52 6.48 5.78 -5.98
N GLU A 53 5.56 5.33 -6.81
CA GLU A 53 4.75 6.14 -7.72
C GLU A 53 3.28 5.96 -7.37
N THR A 54 2.52 7.05 -7.42
CA THR A 54 1.07 7.01 -7.24
C THR A 54 0.35 7.39 -8.51
N PHE A 55 -0.68 6.63 -8.84
CA PHE A 55 -1.59 6.87 -9.96
C PHE A 55 -3.03 6.94 -9.45
N GLN A 56 -3.87 7.68 -10.16
CA GLN A 56 -5.27 7.84 -9.80
C GLN A 56 -6.16 7.70 -11.02
N TYR A 57 -7.23 6.91 -10.86
CA TYR A 57 -8.37 6.85 -11.77
C TYR A 57 -9.59 7.36 -11.02
N THR A 58 -10.39 8.22 -11.67
CA THR A 58 -11.67 8.69 -11.14
C THR A 58 -12.76 8.55 -12.19
N ALA A 59 -13.91 7.98 -11.82
CA ALA A 59 -15.12 7.95 -12.64
C ALA A 59 -16.33 8.44 -11.82
N ILE A 60 -17.43 8.73 -12.51
CA ILE A 60 -18.72 9.08 -11.88
C ILE A 60 -19.71 7.94 -12.14
N ALA A 61 -20.34 7.46 -11.08
CA ALA A 61 -21.35 6.44 -11.19
C ALA A 61 -22.63 6.96 -11.88
N ASP A 62 -23.23 6.14 -12.73
CA ASP A 62 -24.50 6.42 -13.39
C ASP A 62 -25.72 5.91 -12.59
N GLY A 63 -25.49 5.12 -11.52
CA GLY A 63 -26.56 4.50 -10.74
C GLY A 63 -27.10 3.19 -11.32
N VAL A 64 -26.52 2.69 -12.41
CA VAL A 64 -27.06 1.55 -13.17
C VAL A 64 -26.03 0.43 -13.32
N ARG A 65 -24.79 0.76 -13.66
CA ARG A 65 -23.77 -0.25 -13.98
C ARG A 65 -22.76 -0.43 -12.85
N ASN A 66 -22.21 -1.63 -12.76
CA ASN A 66 -21.15 -2.00 -11.81
C ASN A 66 -19.79 -2.25 -12.48
N VAL A 67 -19.70 -2.13 -13.81
CA VAL A 67 -18.46 -2.30 -14.58
C VAL A 67 -18.02 -0.95 -15.12
N TYR A 68 -16.75 -0.61 -14.88
CA TYR A 68 -16.13 0.64 -15.31
C TYR A 68 -14.86 0.36 -16.09
N THR A 69 -14.59 1.19 -17.10
CA THR A 69 -13.45 1.06 -18.00
C THR A 69 -12.54 2.28 -17.89
N SER A 70 -11.32 2.17 -18.39
CA SER A 70 -10.40 3.31 -18.52
C SER A 70 -11.00 4.47 -19.34
N GLY A 71 -11.95 4.21 -20.24
CA GLY A 71 -12.63 5.25 -21.01
C GLY A 71 -13.59 6.12 -20.19
N ASP A 72 -14.05 5.62 -19.05
CA ASP A 72 -14.95 6.34 -18.16
C ASP A 72 -14.22 7.30 -17.20
N ALA A 73 -12.89 7.41 -17.35
CA ALA A 73 -12.07 8.28 -16.54
C ALA A 73 -12.47 9.76 -16.74
N VAL A 74 -12.65 10.47 -15.64
CA VAL A 74 -12.75 11.93 -15.62
C VAL A 74 -11.33 12.50 -15.69
N PRO A 75 -10.89 13.08 -16.83
CA PRO A 75 -9.47 13.37 -17.06
C PRO A 75 -8.88 14.41 -16.10
N GLN A 76 -9.70 15.39 -15.69
CA GLN A 76 -9.31 16.42 -14.72
C GLN A 76 -9.08 15.88 -13.29
N PHE A 77 -9.52 14.65 -12.99
CA PHE A 77 -9.34 14.01 -11.68
C PHE A 77 -8.57 12.68 -11.78
N SER A 78 -7.99 12.40 -12.94
CA SER A 78 -7.27 11.15 -13.22
C SER A 78 -5.85 11.47 -13.68
N THR A 79 -4.88 10.68 -13.22
CA THR A 79 -3.52 10.68 -13.76
C THR A 79 -3.29 9.51 -14.71
N SER A 80 -4.14 8.48 -14.65
CA SER A 80 -4.10 7.31 -15.52
C SER A 80 -5.50 6.72 -15.72
N GLY A 81 -5.61 5.75 -16.64
CA GLY A 81 -6.72 4.81 -16.65
C GLY A 81 -6.59 3.77 -15.52
N ILE A 82 -7.39 2.71 -15.62
CA ILE A 82 -7.32 1.54 -14.73
C ILE A 82 -6.10 0.70 -15.12
N LEU A 83 -5.16 0.55 -14.18
CA LEU A 83 -3.89 -0.13 -14.41
C LEU A 83 -4.03 -1.66 -14.39
N ASP A 84 -3.09 -2.34 -15.04
CA ASP A 84 -2.93 -3.79 -14.94
C ASP A 84 -2.50 -4.19 -13.51
N PRO A 85 -3.15 -5.20 -12.88
CA PRO A 85 -2.81 -5.70 -11.55
C PRO A 85 -1.34 -6.05 -11.32
N GLY A 86 -0.61 -6.49 -12.35
CA GLY A 86 0.81 -6.80 -12.27
C GLY A 86 1.73 -5.57 -12.25
N THR A 87 1.18 -4.38 -12.45
CA THR A 87 1.96 -3.13 -12.58
C THR A 87 1.89 -2.22 -11.37
N PHE A 88 1.19 -2.60 -10.30
CA PHE A 88 1.13 -1.87 -9.04
C PHE A 88 1.29 -2.83 -7.86
N THR A 89 1.68 -2.30 -6.69
CA THR A 89 1.87 -3.10 -5.48
C THR A 89 0.57 -3.26 -4.71
N PHE A 90 -0.22 -2.20 -4.60
CA PHE A 90 -1.57 -2.26 -4.06
C PHE A 90 -2.44 -1.14 -4.64
N ALA A 91 -3.75 -1.31 -4.52
CA ALA A 91 -4.74 -0.32 -4.91
C ALA A 91 -5.78 -0.16 -3.81
N SER A 92 -6.21 1.08 -3.60
CA SER A 92 -7.31 1.44 -2.70
C SER A 92 -8.48 1.98 -3.52
N LEU A 93 -9.64 1.36 -3.41
CA LEU A 93 -10.87 1.82 -4.05
C LEU A 93 -11.70 2.64 -3.04
N PHE A 94 -12.17 3.80 -3.46
CA PHE A 94 -13.10 4.63 -2.70
C PHE A 94 -14.36 4.85 -3.52
N ILE A 95 -15.52 4.57 -2.93
CA ILE A 95 -16.83 4.88 -3.52
C ILE A 95 -17.49 5.91 -2.62
N ASN A 96 -17.85 7.06 -3.19
CA ASN A 96 -18.40 8.19 -2.45
C ASN A 96 -17.55 8.60 -1.23
N GLY A 97 -16.22 8.49 -1.36
CA GLY A 97 -15.26 8.78 -0.29
C GLY A 97 -15.04 7.66 0.73
N ILE A 98 -15.75 6.54 0.66
CA ILE A 98 -15.60 5.40 1.58
C ILE A 98 -14.68 4.34 0.99
N LEU A 99 -13.64 3.96 1.74
CA LEU A 99 -12.72 2.88 1.39
C LEU A 99 -13.47 1.56 1.28
N GLN A 100 -13.32 0.90 0.14
CA GLN A 100 -13.94 -0.38 -0.17
C GLN A 100 -12.98 -1.53 0.17
N PRO A 101 -13.48 -2.62 0.78
CA PRO A 101 -12.65 -3.77 1.09
C PRO A 101 -12.24 -4.53 -0.19
N PRO A 102 -11.09 -5.23 -0.20
CA PRO A 102 -10.58 -5.89 -1.41
C PRO A 102 -11.50 -6.96 -2.03
N HIS A 103 -12.45 -7.51 -1.26
CA HIS A 103 -13.38 -8.52 -1.74
C HIS A 103 -14.62 -7.92 -2.42
N SER A 104 -14.86 -6.60 -2.33
CA SER A 104 -16.03 -5.97 -2.95
C SER A 104 -15.80 -5.54 -4.41
N TYR A 105 -14.59 -5.73 -4.94
CA TYR A 105 -14.26 -5.36 -6.31
C TYR A 105 -13.16 -6.22 -6.91
N VAL A 106 -13.09 -6.24 -8.25
CA VAL A 106 -12.03 -6.87 -9.03
C VAL A 106 -11.45 -5.83 -9.99
N ILE A 107 -10.12 -5.76 -10.06
CA ILE A 107 -9.40 -4.94 -11.03
C ILE A 107 -8.80 -5.87 -12.08
N GLN A 108 -9.03 -5.56 -13.34
CA GLN A 108 -8.42 -6.17 -14.51
C GLN A 108 -7.76 -5.06 -15.35
N PRO A 109 -6.89 -5.42 -16.31
CA PRO A 109 -6.32 -4.43 -17.22
C PRO A 109 -7.41 -3.59 -17.88
N GLY A 110 -7.43 -2.29 -17.57
CA GLY A 110 -8.40 -1.35 -18.11
C GLY A 110 -9.84 -1.45 -17.58
N THR A 111 -10.13 -2.33 -16.61
CA THR A 111 -11.50 -2.61 -16.16
C THR A 111 -11.60 -2.76 -14.63
N LEU A 112 -12.63 -2.16 -14.04
CA LEU A 112 -13.04 -2.29 -12.64
C LEU A 112 -14.42 -2.93 -12.61
N ILE A 113 -14.59 -3.99 -11.82
CA ILE A 113 -15.87 -4.67 -11.60
C ILE A 113 -16.21 -4.54 -10.12
N LEU A 114 -17.37 -3.98 -9.81
CA LEU A 114 -17.89 -3.81 -8.46
C LEU A 114 -18.92 -4.89 -8.13
N SER A 115 -18.98 -5.29 -6.87
CA SER A 115 -19.98 -6.26 -6.40
C SER A 115 -21.39 -5.67 -6.41
N ASP A 116 -21.51 -4.38 -6.13
CA ASP A 116 -22.77 -3.62 -6.08
C ASP A 116 -22.72 -2.42 -7.02
N VAL A 117 -23.90 -1.94 -7.42
CA VAL A 117 -24.07 -0.73 -8.23
C VAL A 117 -23.96 0.50 -7.34
N PRO A 118 -23.00 1.42 -7.58
CA PRO A 118 -22.89 2.65 -6.81
C PRO A 118 -24.04 3.62 -7.10
N VAL A 119 -24.39 4.45 -6.12
CA VAL A 119 -25.42 5.48 -6.28
C VAL A 119 -25.05 6.46 -7.39
N GLN A 120 -26.04 6.88 -8.18
CA GLN A 120 -25.85 7.88 -9.24
C GLN A 120 -25.13 9.13 -8.74
N GLY A 121 -24.13 9.59 -9.50
CA GLY A 121 -23.32 10.76 -9.17
C GLY A 121 -22.20 10.48 -8.18
N ALA A 122 -22.13 9.29 -7.58
CA ALA A 122 -21.06 8.95 -6.63
C ALA A 122 -19.69 8.92 -7.34
N PRO A 123 -18.65 9.57 -6.78
CA PRO A 123 -17.30 9.44 -7.29
C PRO A 123 -16.75 8.05 -6.97
N ILE A 124 -16.13 7.43 -7.97
CA ILE A 124 -15.41 6.16 -7.87
C ILE A 124 -13.94 6.48 -8.10
N ILE A 125 -13.12 6.31 -7.08
CA ILE A 125 -11.71 6.70 -7.11
C ILE A 125 -10.87 5.45 -6.83
N ILE A 126 -9.95 5.12 -7.72
CA ILE A 126 -8.91 4.12 -7.46
C ILE A 126 -7.58 4.85 -7.29
N GLN A 127 -6.94 4.66 -6.15
CA GLN A 127 -5.56 5.05 -5.92
C GLN A 127 -4.66 3.84 -6.06
N PHE A 128 -3.74 3.87 -7.04
CA PHE A 128 -2.72 2.85 -7.22
C PHE A 128 -1.41 3.30 -6.60
N VAL A 129 -0.72 2.38 -5.92
CA VAL A 129 0.63 2.58 -5.41
C VAL A 129 1.54 1.52 -6.01
N ARG A 130 2.59 1.98 -6.70
CA ARG A 130 3.67 1.14 -7.22
C ARG A 130 4.92 1.41 -6.40
N ILE A 131 5.39 0.42 -5.66
CA ILE A 131 6.68 0.46 -4.98
C ILE A 131 7.75 -0.03 -5.96
N ILE A 132 8.83 0.74 -6.11
CA ILE A 132 9.98 0.40 -6.93
C ILE A 132 11.08 -0.06 -5.97
N SER A 133 11.24 -1.38 -5.86
CA SER A 133 12.41 -1.94 -5.18
C SER A 133 13.63 -1.74 -6.08
N GLN A 134 14.74 -1.29 -5.49
CA GLN A 134 16.05 -1.28 -6.10
C GLN A 134 16.65 -2.70 -6.08
#